data_AF-A0A1U9KLY0-F1
#
_entry.id   AF-A0A1U9KLY0-F1
#
_cell.length_a   1.000
_cell.length_b   1.000
_cell.length_c   1.000
_cell.angle_alpha   90.00
_cell.angle_beta   90.00
_cell.angle_gamma   90.00
#
_symmetry.space_group_name_H-M   'P 1'
#
loop_
_entity.id
_entity.type
_entity.pdbx_description
1 polymer ?
#
loop_
_entity_poly.entity_id
_entity_poly.type
_entity_poly.pdbx_seq_one_letter_code
_entity_poly.pdbx_strand_id
1 'polypeptide(L)'
;MRIVPLMLVACLCCVGCKKKEHTVSQNSDKEPHLPMIGAVMHSDTDEVRRLAAKGIGLNERAPEDQSTPLLMAAATDQWPVVELLIDSGANIWNHSEFGDTSANYTLDSRILRGSPEDAARVRVIEKLKARGYPFPPPNPDEVLALDKAGKWPPPGVKR
;
A
#
# COMPACT_ATOMS: atom_id res chain seq x y z
N MET A 1 -11.21 70.48 -32.18
CA MET A 1 -11.02 69.06 -32.51
C MET A 1 -10.50 68.34 -31.27
N ARG A 2 -11.36 67.58 -30.56
CA ARG A 2 -11.03 66.69 -29.42
C ARG A 2 -11.81 65.37 -29.66
N ILE A 3 -11.16 64.20 -29.77
CA ILE A 3 -11.05 63.11 -28.76
C ILE A 3 -12.35 62.94 -27.93
N VAL A 4 -13.00 61.78 -27.76
CA VAL A 4 -12.55 60.45 -27.24
C VAL A 4 -13.67 59.40 -27.55
N PRO A 5 -13.35 58.08 -27.64
CA PRO A 5 -14.20 57.07 -28.26
C PRO A 5 -14.87 56.07 -27.29
N LEU A 6 -15.68 55.20 -27.90
CA LEU A 6 -15.90 53.76 -27.67
C LEU A 6 -16.40 53.28 -26.30
N MET A 7 -17.65 52.77 -26.33
CA MET A 7 -18.29 52.00 -25.28
C MET A 7 -17.60 50.65 -25.03
N LEU A 8 -17.46 50.37 -23.73
CA LEU A 8 -17.43 49.07 -23.04
C LEU A 8 -18.19 47.95 -23.77
N VAL A 9 -17.63 46.72 -23.82
CA VAL A 9 -18.27 45.46 -23.36
C VAL A 9 -17.18 44.42 -23.11
N ALA A 10 -17.25 43.76 -21.94
CA ALA A 10 -16.40 42.68 -21.46
C ALA A 10 -16.90 41.29 -21.93
N CYS A 11 -16.02 40.30 -22.11
CA CYS A 11 -16.29 38.91 -21.67
C CYS A 11 -15.05 38.01 -21.72
N LEU A 12 -14.92 37.20 -20.66
CA LEU A 12 -13.96 36.12 -20.44
C LEU A 12 -13.96 35.08 -21.58
N CYS A 13 -12.77 34.62 -21.98
CA CYS A 13 -12.55 33.26 -22.47
C CYS A 13 -11.20 32.74 -21.97
N CYS A 14 -11.22 32.03 -20.84
CA CYS A 14 -10.15 31.12 -20.45
C CYS A 14 -10.06 30.01 -21.50
N VAL A 15 -8.95 29.93 -22.24
CA VAL A 15 -8.67 28.79 -23.12
C VAL A 15 -8.31 27.60 -22.24
N GLY A 16 -9.31 26.74 -21.97
CA GLY A 16 -9.10 25.46 -21.32
C GLY A 16 -8.41 24.48 -22.25
N CYS A 17 -7.26 23.94 -21.84
CA CYS A 17 -6.63 22.78 -22.46
C CYS A 17 -7.58 21.57 -22.37
N LYS A 18 -8.19 21.17 -23.48
CA LYS A 18 -8.88 19.89 -23.61
C LYS A 18 -7.86 18.75 -23.44
N LYS A 19 -7.80 18.16 -22.25
CA LYS A 19 -7.19 16.84 -22.09
C LYS A 19 -8.09 15.82 -22.79
N LYS A 20 -7.54 15.11 -23.78
CA LYS A 20 -8.23 14.03 -24.48
C LYS A 20 -8.61 12.96 -23.47
N GLU A 21 -9.90 12.69 -23.36
CA GLU A 21 -10.42 11.54 -22.63
C GLU A 21 -9.92 10.27 -23.33
N HIS A 22 -9.14 9.48 -22.60
CA HIS A 22 -8.70 8.17 -23.05
C HIS A 22 -9.91 7.24 -22.90
N THR A 23 -10.70 7.11 -23.96
CA THR A 23 -11.77 6.11 -24.03
C THR A 23 -11.13 4.73 -24.15
N VAL A 24 -10.86 4.09 -23.01
CA VAL A 24 -10.55 2.66 -22.96
C VAL A 24 -11.87 1.91 -23.06
N SER A 25 -12.01 1.20 -24.17
CA SER A 25 -13.06 0.23 -24.46
C SER A 25 -13.23 -0.75 -23.29
N GLN A 26 -14.32 -0.63 -22.53
CA GLN A 26 -14.65 -1.51 -21.41
C GLN A 26 -15.38 -2.75 -21.93
N ASN A 27 -14.61 -3.74 -22.35
CA ASN A 27 -15.01 -5.14 -22.33
C ASN A 27 -13.78 -5.92 -21.82
N SER A 28 -13.61 -5.95 -20.50
CA SER A 28 -12.73 -6.89 -19.83
C SER A 28 -13.53 -7.49 -18.67
N ASP A 29 -13.54 -8.81 -18.58
CA ASP A 29 -13.87 -9.50 -17.33
C ASP A 29 -13.03 -8.82 -16.22
N LYS A 30 -13.72 -8.14 -15.30
CA LYS A 30 -13.13 -7.06 -14.52
C LYS A 30 -12.18 -7.65 -13.47
N GLU A 31 -10.89 -7.53 -13.71
CA GLU A 31 -9.88 -7.66 -12.66
C GLU A 31 -10.34 -6.86 -11.43
N PRO A 32 -10.27 -7.43 -10.22
CA PRO A 32 -10.76 -6.76 -9.03
C PRO A 32 -10.02 -5.45 -8.84
N HIS A 33 -10.78 -4.39 -8.58
CA HIS A 33 -10.23 -3.07 -8.35
C HIS A 33 -9.61 -3.00 -6.95
N LEU A 34 -8.28 -3.17 -6.88
CA LEU A 34 -7.46 -3.18 -5.66
C LEU A 34 -6.56 -1.93 -5.61
N PRO A 35 -7.12 -0.77 -5.24
CA PRO A 35 -6.44 0.53 -5.37
C PRO A 35 -5.17 0.63 -4.52
N MET A 36 -5.15 0.07 -3.31
CA MET A 36 -3.97 0.14 -2.45
C MET A 36 -2.86 -0.77 -2.98
N ILE A 37 -3.20 -1.99 -3.39
CA ILE A 37 -2.25 -2.90 -4.05
C ILE A 37 -1.67 -2.25 -5.30
N GLY A 38 -2.51 -1.66 -6.16
CA GLY A 38 -2.06 -0.93 -7.33
C GLY A 38 -1.08 0.20 -7.00
N ALA A 39 -1.39 1.03 -5.99
CA ALA A 39 -0.49 2.12 -5.58
C ALA A 39 0.87 1.61 -5.09
N VAL A 40 0.89 0.51 -4.30
CA VAL A 40 2.13 -0.13 -3.83
C VAL A 40 2.93 -0.72 -4.99
N MET A 41 2.28 -1.40 -5.94
CA MET A 41 2.95 -1.99 -7.11
C MET A 41 3.63 -0.93 -7.98
N HIS A 42 3.01 0.24 -8.13
CA HIS A 42 3.58 1.36 -8.88
C HIS A 42 4.55 2.23 -8.06
N SER A 43 4.82 1.87 -6.79
CA SER A 43 5.60 2.67 -5.83
C SER A 43 5.09 4.11 -5.67
N ASP A 44 3.80 4.35 -5.90
CA ASP A 44 3.16 5.65 -5.78
C ASP A 44 2.87 5.94 -4.30
N THR A 45 3.90 6.42 -3.61
CA THR A 45 3.84 6.64 -2.16
C THR A 45 2.83 7.73 -1.78
N ASP A 46 2.57 8.70 -2.68
CA ASP A 46 1.58 9.76 -2.42
C ASP A 46 0.16 9.23 -2.52
N GLU A 47 -0.12 8.36 -3.49
CA GLU A 47 -1.40 7.68 -3.57
C GLU A 47 -1.60 6.71 -2.40
N VAL A 48 -0.56 5.95 -2.00
CA VAL A 48 -0.61 5.12 -0.78
C VAL A 48 -0.99 5.99 0.43
N ARG A 49 -0.33 7.13 0.64
CA ARG A 49 -0.67 8.07 1.73
C ARG A 49 -2.12 8.51 1.66
N ARG A 50 -2.59 8.90 0.47
CA ARG A 50 -3.96 9.39 0.25
C ARG A 50 -5.01 8.31 0.52
N LEU A 51 -4.76 7.07 0.14
CA LEU A 51 -5.64 5.94 0.37
C LEU A 51 -5.63 5.53 1.85
N ALA A 52 -4.45 5.47 2.47
CA ALA A 52 -4.26 5.10 3.86
C ALA A 52 -4.92 6.10 4.81
N ALA A 53 -4.82 7.40 4.53
CA ALA A 53 -5.52 8.45 5.29
C ALA A 53 -7.05 8.31 5.28
N LYS A 54 -7.60 7.61 4.27
CA LYS A 54 -9.04 7.31 4.16
C LYS A 54 -9.40 5.91 4.65
N GLY A 55 -8.42 5.11 5.12
CA GLY A 55 -8.61 3.71 5.49
C GLY A 55 -8.99 2.79 4.31
N ILE A 56 -8.73 3.22 3.07
CA ILE A 56 -9.13 2.47 1.87
C ILE A 56 -8.08 1.39 1.62
N GLY A 57 -8.54 0.14 1.50
CA GLY A 57 -7.73 -0.91 0.89
C GLY A 57 -6.57 -1.46 1.71
N LEU A 58 -6.43 -1.08 2.98
CA LEU A 58 -5.27 -1.44 3.83
C LEU A 58 -5.01 -2.95 3.93
N ASN A 59 -6.04 -3.77 3.78
CA ASN A 59 -6.01 -5.23 3.87
C ASN A 59 -6.59 -5.91 2.63
N GLU A 60 -6.52 -5.25 1.47
CA GLU A 60 -6.83 -5.87 0.18
C GLU A 60 -6.09 -7.19 0.00
N ARG A 61 -6.68 -8.12 -0.74
CA ARG A 61 -6.07 -9.41 -1.08
C ARG A 61 -6.08 -9.58 -2.58
N ALA A 62 -4.89 -9.75 -3.15
CA ALA A 62 -4.69 -10.10 -4.54
C ALA A 62 -5.34 -11.48 -4.82
N PRO A 63 -6.12 -11.66 -5.90
CA PRO A 63 -6.76 -12.94 -6.22
C PRO A 63 -5.76 -14.06 -6.49
N GLU A 64 -4.59 -13.71 -6.99
CA GLU A 64 -3.58 -14.64 -7.48
C GLU A 64 -2.98 -15.46 -6.34
N ASP A 65 -2.65 -14.81 -5.22
CA ASP A 65 -1.87 -15.40 -4.14
C ASP A 65 -2.28 -14.92 -2.73
N GLN A 66 -3.39 -14.20 -2.62
CA GLN A 66 -3.85 -13.56 -1.40
C GLN A 66 -2.86 -12.54 -0.79
N SER A 67 -1.90 -12.03 -1.58
CA SER A 67 -0.98 -10.97 -1.18
C SER A 67 -1.73 -9.71 -0.74
N THR A 68 -1.22 -9.08 0.32
CA THR A 68 -1.76 -7.81 0.84
C THR A 68 -0.87 -6.63 0.45
N PRO A 69 -1.35 -5.38 0.52
CA PRO A 69 -0.48 -4.21 0.32
C PRO A 69 0.76 -4.22 1.21
N LEU A 70 0.60 -4.64 2.47
CA LEU A 70 1.69 -4.72 3.44
C LEU A 70 2.73 -5.78 3.03
N LEU A 71 2.28 -6.94 2.56
CA LEU A 71 3.14 -8.03 2.08
C LEU A 71 3.91 -7.60 0.82
N MET A 72 3.19 -7.03 -0.16
CA MET A 72 3.76 -6.55 -1.43
C MET A 72 4.85 -5.49 -1.20
N ALA A 73 4.60 -4.52 -0.32
CA ALA A 73 5.57 -3.49 0.03
C ALA A 73 6.82 -4.09 0.69
N ALA A 74 6.65 -5.08 1.57
CA ALA A 74 7.77 -5.75 2.22
C ALA A 74 8.60 -6.59 1.23
N ALA A 75 7.95 -7.35 0.35
CA ALA A 75 8.60 -8.17 -0.69
C ALA A 75 9.42 -7.33 -1.68
N THR A 76 9.00 -6.08 -1.89
CA THR A 76 9.67 -5.12 -2.79
C THR A 76 10.60 -4.14 -2.06
N ASP A 77 10.92 -4.38 -0.78
CA ASP A 77 11.81 -3.54 0.04
C ASP A 77 11.36 -2.07 0.22
N GLN A 78 10.07 -1.79 0.03
CA GLN A 78 9.49 -0.44 0.22
C GLN A 78 9.22 -0.16 1.71
N TRP A 79 10.25 -0.24 2.56
CA TRP A 79 10.09 -0.15 4.02
C TRP A 79 9.41 1.11 4.55
N PRO A 80 9.61 2.31 3.97
CA PRO A 80 8.82 3.49 4.34
C PRO A 80 7.31 3.33 4.08
N VAL A 81 6.94 2.60 3.02
CA VAL A 81 5.53 2.26 2.73
C VAL A 81 5.02 1.21 3.71
N VAL A 82 5.82 0.19 4.04
CA VAL A 82 5.47 -0.80 5.08
C VAL A 82 5.19 -0.10 6.41
N GLU A 83 6.07 0.81 6.83
CA GLU A 83 5.90 1.60 8.06
C GLU A 83 4.60 2.41 8.04
N LEU A 84 4.33 3.12 6.94
CA LEU A 84 3.10 3.90 6.75
C LEU A 84 1.84 3.04 6.84
N LEU A 85 1.82 1.87 6.21
CA LEU A 85 0.68 0.95 6.23
C LEU A 85 0.42 0.41 7.64
N ILE A 86 1.47 0.04 8.38
CA ILE A 86 1.37 -0.39 9.79
C ILE A 86 0.78 0.73 10.65
N ASP A 87 1.27 1.96 10.47
CA ASP A 87 0.81 3.12 11.24
C ASP A 87 -0.63 3.52 10.88
N SER A 88 -1.08 3.16 9.68
CA SER A 88 -2.45 3.37 9.21
C SER A 88 -3.41 2.25 9.61
N GLY A 89 -2.94 1.20 10.28
CA GLY A 89 -3.77 0.10 10.78
C GLY A 89 -3.92 -1.09 9.82
N ALA A 90 -3.01 -1.26 8.87
CA ALA A 90 -2.90 -2.53 8.12
C ALA A 90 -2.63 -3.70 9.09
N ASN A 91 -3.25 -4.85 8.80
CA ASN A 91 -3.15 -6.03 9.63
C ASN A 91 -1.79 -6.71 9.44
N ILE A 92 -0.94 -6.60 10.45
CA ILE A 92 0.41 -7.16 10.45
C ILE A 92 0.45 -8.69 10.44
N TRP A 93 -0.69 -9.35 10.72
CA TRP A 93 -0.78 -10.80 10.84
C TRP A 93 -1.30 -11.49 9.57
N ASN A 94 -1.63 -10.74 8.51
CA ASN A 94 -2.06 -11.34 7.26
C ASN A 94 -0.90 -12.11 6.60
N HIS A 95 -1.21 -13.27 6.05
CA HIS A 95 -0.31 -14.05 5.21
C HIS A 95 -0.87 -14.27 3.80
N SER A 96 0.00 -14.54 2.83
CA SER A 96 -0.35 -15.03 1.47
C SER A 96 -0.94 -16.44 1.53
N GLU A 97 -1.41 -16.95 0.40
CA GLU A 97 -1.82 -18.36 0.29
C GLU A 97 -0.68 -19.34 0.60
N PHE A 98 0.57 -18.90 0.47
CA PHE A 98 1.77 -19.69 0.74
C PHE A 98 2.29 -19.54 2.17
N GLY A 99 1.65 -18.70 2.99
CA GLY A 99 2.06 -18.47 4.39
C GLY A 99 3.05 -17.32 4.58
N ASP A 100 3.42 -16.59 3.52
CA ASP A 100 4.33 -15.46 3.64
C ASP A 100 3.69 -14.31 4.42
N THR A 101 4.42 -13.78 5.40
CA THR A 101 4.02 -12.59 6.15
C THR A 101 4.99 -11.44 5.86
N SER A 102 4.56 -10.19 6.06
CA SER A 102 5.45 -9.03 5.89
C SER A 102 6.67 -9.11 6.81
N ALA A 103 6.55 -9.78 7.95
CA ALA A 103 7.65 -9.98 8.88
C ALA A 103 8.75 -10.90 8.32
N ASN A 104 8.43 -11.91 7.50
CA ASN A 104 9.43 -12.80 6.89
C ASN A 104 10.46 -11.99 6.07
N TYR A 105 9.98 -11.05 5.27
CA TYR A 105 10.84 -10.17 4.46
C TYR A 105 11.72 -9.20 5.26
N THR A 106 11.46 -9.00 6.56
CA THR A 106 12.33 -8.12 7.37
C THR A 106 13.74 -8.70 7.52
N LEU A 107 13.87 -10.02 7.50
CA LEU A 107 15.15 -10.74 7.61
C LEU A 107 15.81 -10.97 6.24
N ASP A 108 15.03 -11.10 5.17
CA ASP A 108 15.51 -11.37 3.81
C ASP A 108 15.65 -10.12 2.93
N SER A 109 15.35 -8.95 3.49
CA SER A 109 15.48 -7.66 2.81
C SER A 109 16.86 -7.46 2.16
N ARG A 110 16.85 -6.93 0.93
CA ARG A 110 18.06 -6.68 0.12
C ARG A 110 18.75 -5.36 0.49
N ILE A 111 18.19 -4.58 1.42
CA ILE A 111 18.81 -3.33 1.90
C ILE A 111 20.01 -3.64 2.78
N LEU A 112 21.09 -2.87 2.59
CA LEU A 112 22.30 -2.94 3.40
C LEU A 112 22.00 -2.62 4.87
N ARG A 113 22.28 -3.59 5.75
CA ARG A 113 22.07 -3.45 7.20
C ARG A 113 22.81 -2.24 7.76
N GLY A 114 22.11 -1.40 8.51
CA GLY A 114 22.67 -0.21 9.14
C GLY A 114 22.87 1.01 8.22
N SER A 115 22.48 0.93 6.95
CA SER A 115 22.46 2.11 6.07
C SER A 115 21.31 3.06 6.46
N PRO A 116 21.36 4.34 6.04
CA PRO A 116 20.25 5.28 6.26
C PRO A 116 18.90 4.76 5.72
N GLU A 117 18.91 4.07 4.58
CA GLU A 117 17.73 3.47 3.94
C GLU A 117 17.13 2.34 4.78
N ASP A 118 17.94 1.70 5.63
CA ASP A 118 17.55 0.61 6.52
C ASP A 118 16.72 1.10 7.73
N ALA A 119 16.74 2.40 8.01
CA ALA A 119 16.12 2.95 9.22
C ALA A 119 14.61 2.66 9.32
N ALA A 120 13.90 2.68 8.20
CA ALA A 120 12.46 2.36 8.17
C ALA A 120 12.21 0.88 8.50
N ARG A 121 13.01 -0.04 7.95
CA ARG A 121 12.89 -1.48 8.24
C ARG A 121 13.14 -1.77 9.72
N VAL A 122 14.12 -1.11 10.33
CA VAL A 122 14.39 -1.23 11.76
C VAL A 122 13.18 -0.77 12.58
N ARG A 123 12.59 0.39 12.25
CA ARG A 123 11.37 0.86 12.94
C ARG A 123 10.19 -0.09 12.74
N VAL A 124 10.05 -0.70 11.57
CA VAL A 124 9.04 -1.74 11.30
C VAL A 124 9.24 -2.94 12.23
N ILE A 125 10.46 -3.45 12.38
CA ILE A 125 10.76 -4.57 13.29
C ILE A 125 10.35 -4.23 14.72
N GLU A 126 10.72 -3.04 15.20
CA GLU A 126 10.36 -2.61 16.56
C GLU A 126 8.85 -2.44 16.73
N LYS A 127 8.15 -1.90 15.73
CA LYS A 127 6.69 -1.79 15.68
C LYS A 127 5.99 -3.16 15.69
N LEU A 128 6.55 -4.17 15.04
CA LEU A 128 6.02 -5.53 15.04
C LEU A 128 6.22 -6.19 16.42
N LYS A 129 7.43 -6.13 16.97
CA LYS A 129 7.73 -6.65 18.34
C LYS A 129 6.86 -5.99 19.40
N ALA A 130 6.67 -4.67 19.33
CA ALA A 130 5.84 -3.93 20.27
C ALA A 130 4.36 -4.35 20.23
N ARG A 131 3.90 -4.94 19.12
CA ARG A 131 2.55 -5.51 18.96
C ARG A 131 2.50 -7.02 19.24
N GLY A 132 3.56 -7.57 19.83
CA GLY A 132 3.64 -8.97 20.23
C GLY A 132 3.93 -9.94 19.08
N TYR A 133 4.39 -9.45 17.92
CA TYR A 133 4.77 -10.31 16.81
C TYR A 133 6.03 -11.12 17.17
N PRO A 134 6.06 -12.45 16.93
CA PRO A 134 7.23 -13.28 17.22
C PRO A 134 8.45 -12.90 16.37
N PHE A 135 9.64 -12.93 16.96
CA PHE A 135 10.92 -12.73 16.27
C PHE A 135 11.96 -13.79 16.72
N PRO A 136 12.59 -14.54 15.79
CA PRO A 136 12.36 -14.51 14.34
C PRO A 136 10.92 -14.89 13.97
N PRO A 137 10.37 -14.34 12.88
CA PRO A 137 9.01 -14.67 12.45
C PRO A 137 8.94 -16.16 12.08
N PRO A 138 7.80 -16.83 12.34
CA PRO A 138 7.60 -18.20 11.88
C PRO A 138 7.77 -18.27 10.36
N ASN A 139 8.35 -19.36 9.87
CA ASN A 139 8.45 -19.59 8.44
C ASN A 139 7.06 -19.85 7.82
N PRO A 140 6.90 -19.78 6.49
CA PRO A 140 5.59 -19.91 5.85
C PRO A 140 4.84 -21.23 6.20
N ASP A 141 5.55 -22.37 6.27
CA ASP A 141 4.96 -23.65 6.64
C ASP A 141 4.42 -23.64 8.08
N GLU A 142 5.15 -23.01 9.01
CA GLU A 142 4.72 -22.82 10.39
C GLU A 142 3.48 -21.91 10.47
N VAL A 143 3.44 -20.82 9.70
CA VAL A 143 2.28 -19.92 9.63
C VAL A 143 1.04 -20.67 9.16
N LEU A 144 1.15 -21.45 8.06
CA LEU A 144 0.05 -22.25 7.54
C LEU A 144 -0.43 -23.31 8.55
N ALA A 145 0.50 -23.97 9.25
CA ALA A 145 0.17 -24.93 10.30
C ALA A 145 -0.56 -24.28 11.49
N LEU A 146 -0.13 -23.08 11.89
CA LEU A 146 -0.77 -22.31 12.95
C LEU A 146 -2.16 -21.81 12.55
N ASP A 147 -2.35 -21.32 11.32
CA ASP A 147 -3.67 -20.89 10.83
C ASP A 147 -4.65 -22.07 10.75
N LYS A 148 -4.21 -23.20 10.20
CA LYS A 148 -5.00 -24.45 10.18
C LYS A 148 -5.40 -24.92 11.59
N ALA A 149 -4.54 -24.68 12.58
CA ALA A 149 -4.81 -24.99 13.98
C ALA A 149 -5.64 -23.92 14.70
N GLY A 150 -6.04 -22.83 14.04
CA GLY A 150 -6.76 -21.70 14.64
C GLY A 150 -5.92 -20.88 15.62
N LYS A 151 -4.59 -20.97 15.54
CA LYS A 151 -3.60 -20.28 16.39
C LYS A 151 -2.96 -19.08 15.69
N TRP A 152 -3.34 -18.83 14.43
CA TRP A 152 -2.94 -17.67 13.65
C TRP A 152 -4.19 -16.95 13.09
N PRO A 153 -4.26 -15.61 13.18
CA PRO A 153 -3.44 -14.77 14.07
C PRO A 153 -3.66 -15.14 15.55
N PRO A 154 -2.84 -14.64 16.49
CA PRO A 154 -3.06 -14.87 17.91
C PRO A 154 -4.47 -14.43 18.38
N PRO A 155 -5.02 -15.04 19.44
CA PRO A 155 -6.34 -14.68 19.96
C PRO A 155 -6.47 -13.18 20.25
N GLY A 156 -7.60 -12.59 19.86
CA GLY A 156 -7.89 -11.16 20.05
C GLY A 156 -7.48 -10.27 18.87
N VAL A 157 -6.75 -10.79 17.90
CA VAL A 157 -6.50 -10.10 16.62
C VAL A 157 -7.69 -10.33 15.68
N LYS A 158 -8.19 -9.26 15.06
CA LYS A 158 -9.21 -9.37 14.02
C LYS A 158 -8.59 -9.93 12.74
N ARG A 159 -9.24 -10.93 12.15
CA ARG A 159 -8.93 -11.42 10.80
C ARG A 159 -9.36 -10.39 9.76
#